data_AF-A0A1H4IQF2-F1
#
_entry.id   AF-A0A1H4IQF2-F1
#
_cell.length_a   1.000
_cell.length_b   1.000
_cell.length_c   1.000
_cell.angle_alpha   90.00
_cell.angle_beta   90.00
_cell.angle_gamma   90.00
#
_symmetry.space_group_name_H-M   'P 1'
#
loop_
_entity.id
_entity.type
_entity.pdbx_description
1 polymer ?
#
loop_
_entity_poly.entity_id
_entity_poly.type
_entity_poly.pdbx_seq_one_letter_code
_entity_poly.pdbx_strand_id
1 'polypeptide(L)'
;MRRCELAGAEALDSGMKGPTTQSPGAPLQPITRNVVQHRTCVLPDATEKGNVMTTSRRRPDHEVREFETPPSLPQNLQKVLVDLVELHLQGKQAHWNLVGTNFRDLHLQLDDIVDTAREASDTIAERMRALDAVPDGRSDTVTACTTLPAIPPAEQSTTDTVDFVTIGIYAAVDTIRSVHDDVDAADPSTADLLHRIIDDLEKAAWMLKSENRKI
;
A
#
# COMPACT_ATOMS: atom_id res chain seq x y z
N MET A 1 50.95 -7.48 -9.48
CA MET A 1 51.73 -6.36 -8.91
C MET A 1 51.34 -5.07 -9.63
N ARG A 2 51.30 -3.96 -8.88
CA ARG A 2 50.99 -2.55 -9.25
C ARG A 2 49.49 -2.24 -9.23
N ARG A 3 48.93 -1.73 -8.12
CA ARG A 3 48.95 -0.34 -7.57
C ARG A 3 48.30 0.68 -8.52
N CYS A 4 47.14 1.21 -8.10
CA CYS A 4 46.63 2.52 -8.50
C CYS A 4 46.55 3.39 -7.25
N GLU A 5 47.35 4.46 -7.22
CA GLU A 5 47.30 5.57 -6.27
C GLU A 5 46.87 6.84 -7.04
N LEU A 6 45.79 7.46 -6.56
CA LEU A 6 45.56 8.89 -6.27
C LEU A 6 45.86 10.03 -7.29
N ALA A 7 44.86 10.92 -7.31
CA ALA A 7 44.92 12.40 -7.26
C ALA A 7 44.78 13.22 -8.56
N GLY A 8 44.02 14.32 -8.45
CA GLY A 8 44.15 15.51 -9.30
C GLY A 8 42.85 16.27 -9.55
N ALA A 9 42.64 17.38 -8.83
CA ALA A 9 41.62 18.40 -9.07
C ALA A 9 42.29 19.69 -9.60
N GLU A 10 41.66 20.41 -10.53
CA GLU A 10 41.93 21.82 -10.93
C GLU A 10 40.67 22.30 -11.71
N ALA A 11 39.88 23.29 -11.29
CA ALA A 11 40.11 24.75 -11.20
C ALA A 11 40.25 25.44 -12.57
N LEU A 12 39.24 26.24 -12.96
CA LEU A 12 39.34 27.26 -14.01
C LEU A 12 38.71 28.57 -13.52
N ASP A 13 39.51 29.63 -13.59
CA ASP A 13 39.21 31.02 -13.23
C ASP A 13 39.33 31.93 -14.47
N SER A 14 38.55 33.02 -14.41
CA SER A 14 38.76 34.36 -14.95
C SER A 14 38.58 34.70 -16.43
N GLY A 15 37.74 35.72 -16.66
CA GLY A 15 37.65 36.51 -17.89
C GLY A 15 36.66 37.67 -17.81
N MET A 16 36.95 38.70 -17.00
CA MET A 16 36.21 39.96 -16.90
C MET A 16 36.34 40.88 -18.14
N LYS A 17 35.29 41.67 -18.45
CA LYS A 17 35.34 43.12 -18.79
C LYS A 17 33.93 43.75 -18.95
N GLY A 18 33.64 44.83 -18.21
CA GLY A 18 32.48 45.73 -18.41
C GLY A 18 32.74 46.81 -19.50
N PRO A 19 32.02 47.97 -19.58
CA PRO A 19 31.16 48.56 -18.53
C PRO A 19 29.85 49.31 -18.99
N THR A 20 29.00 49.61 -18.00
CA THR A 20 28.10 50.78 -17.79
C THR A 20 27.01 51.19 -18.80
N THR A 21 25.74 51.07 -18.36
CA THR A 21 24.81 52.22 -18.19
C THR A 21 23.90 51.97 -16.98
N GLN A 22 23.97 52.87 -15.99
CA GLN A 22 23.10 52.88 -14.80
C GLN A 22 21.82 53.66 -15.12
N SER A 23 20.66 53.08 -14.80
CA SER A 23 19.38 53.79 -14.69
C SER A 23 19.01 53.92 -13.19
N PRO A 24 18.40 55.03 -12.75
CA PRO A 24 18.30 55.35 -11.33
C PRO A 24 17.28 54.48 -10.60
N GLY A 25 17.56 54.24 -9.31
CA GLY A 25 16.96 53.20 -8.49
C GLY A 25 15.47 53.33 -8.25
N ALA A 26 14.77 52.21 -8.40
CA ALA A 26 13.48 51.98 -7.77
C ALA A 26 13.72 51.65 -6.27
N PRO A 27 12.91 52.18 -5.34
CA PRO A 27 13.03 51.83 -3.93
C PRO A 27 12.71 50.35 -3.74
N LEU A 28 13.61 49.63 -3.05
CA LEU A 28 13.39 48.25 -2.64
C LEU A 28 12.16 48.20 -1.73
N GLN A 29 11.12 47.52 -2.18
CA GLN A 29 9.97 47.16 -1.35
C GLN A 29 10.48 46.28 -0.19
N PRO A 30 10.11 46.55 1.08
CA PRO A 30 10.49 45.69 2.17
C PRO A 30 9.92 44.29 1.92
N ILE A 31 10.78 43.27 1.98
CA ILE A 31 10.36 41.87 1.96
C ILE A 31 9.55 41.66 3.23
N THR A 32 8.22 41.73 3.13
CA THR A 32 7.33 41.32 4.22
C THR A 32 7.51 39.84 4.41
N ARG A 33 8.23 39.46 5.46
CA ARG A 33 8.30 38.08 5.95
C ARG A 33 6.87 37.67 6.22
N ASN A 34 6.27 36.86 5.35
CA ASN A 34 4.99 36.24 5.63
C ASN A 34 5.19 35.36 6.86
N VAL A 35 4.83 35.88 8.02
CA VAL A 35 4.74 35.11 9.24
C VAL A 35 3.63 34.10 8.98
N VAL A 36 4.00 32.84 8.74
CA VAL A 36 3.06 31.73 8.83
C VAL A 36 2.42 31.85 10.20
N GLN A 37 1.13 32.22 10.25
CA GLN A 37 0.38 32.19 11.48
C GLN A 37 0.28 30.73 11.91
N HIS A 38 1.26 30.29 12.70
CA HIS A 38 1.16 29.05 13.44
C HIS A 38 -0.07 29.19 14.35
N ARG A 39 -1.17 28.53 13.98
CA ARG A 39 -2.30 28.33 14.89
C ARG A 39 -1.80 27.40 16.00
N THR A 40 -1.13 27.97 16.99
CA THR A 40 -0.86 27.28 18.25
C THR A 40 -2.20 26.98 18.91
N CYS A 41 -2.35 25.77 19.46
CA CYS A 41 -3.40 25.47 20.42
C CYS A 41 -3.18 26.34 21.67
N VAL A 42 -3.66 27.57 21.64
CA VAL A 42 -3.57 28.49 22.78
C VAL A 42 -4.52 28.01 23.86
N LEU A 43 -3.96 27.63 25.02
CA LEU A 43 -4.70 27.44 26.26
C LEU A 43 -5.13 28.82 26.76
N PRO A 44 -6.38 29.04 27.18
CA PRO A 44 -6.79 30.33 27.72
C PRO A 44 -5.97 30.67 28.96
N ASP A 45 -5.47 31.91 29.04
CA ASP A 45 -4.72 32.41 30.19
C ASP A 45 -5.63 32.56 31.40
N ALA A 46 -5.16 32.16 32.58
CA ALA A 46 -5.98 31.94 33.78
C ALA A 46 -6.25 33.21 34.60
N THR A 47 -6.04 34.41 34.05
CA THR A 47 -6.15 35.66 34.81
C THR A 47 -6.87 36.76 34.04
N GLU A 48 -8.21 36.74 34.06
CA GLU A 48 -9.00 37.97 34.02
C GLU A 48 -10.31 37.77 34.80
N LYS A 49 -10.46 38.53 35.89
CA LYS A 49 -11.67 38.56 36.72
C LYS A 49 -12.76 39.34 35.99
N GLY A 50 -13.54 38.64 35.17
CA GLY A 50 -14.75 39.19 34.55
C GLY A 50 -15.53 38.11 33.83
N ASN A 51 -16.55 37.55 34.50
CA ASN A 51 -17.55 36.59 34.00
C ASN A 51 -17.20 35.88 32.68
N VAL A 52 -16.10 35.12 32.67
CA VAL A 52 -15.70 34.33 31.50
C VAL A 52 -16.52 33.05 31.56
N MET A 53 -17.58 32.98 30.76
CA MET A 53 -18.18 31.69 30.40
C MET A 53 -17.07 30.84 29.78
N THR A 54 -16.48 29.94 30.56
CA THR A 54 -15.47 28.99 30.10
C THR A 54 -16.12 28.05 29.09
N THR A 55 -16.11 28.43 27.82
CA THR A 55 -16.56 27.56 26.73
C THR A 55 -15.46 26.53 26.49
N SER A 56 -15.62 25.36 27.11
CA SER A 56 -14.77 24.20 26.86
C SER A 56 -14.78 23.88 25.36
N ARG A 57 -13.61 23.77 24.74
CA ARG A 57 -13.47 23.28 23.34
C ARG A 57 -13.69 21.77 23.21
N ARG A 58 -13.93 21.06 24.33
CA ARG A 58 -14.26 19.63 24.29
C ARG A 58 -15.65 19.48 23.67
N ARG A 59 -15.75 18.66 22.62
CA ARG A 59 -17.06 18.27 22.08
C ARG A 59 -17.80 17.47 23.15
N PRO A 60 -19.11 17.70 23.35
CA PRO A 60 -19.93 16.83 24.16
C PRO A 60 -20.11 15.47 23.47
N ASP A 61 -20.34 14.42 24.27
CA ASP A 61 -20.40 13.03 23.78
C ASP A 61 -21.41 12.83 22.63
N HIS A 62 -22.55 13.51 22.67
CA HIS A 62 -23.61 13.41 21.65
C HIS A 62 -23.24 14.03 20.28
N GLU A 63 -22.15 14.79 20.19
CA GLU A 63 -21.62 15.32 18.92
C GLU A 63 -20.58 14.38 18.28
N VAL A 64 -20.13 13.35 19.00
CA VAL A 64 -19.23 12.34 18.46
C VAL A 64 -20.02 11.45 17.51
N ARG A 65 -19.57 11.38 16.26
CA ARG A 65 -20.11 10.47 15.25
C ARG A 65 -19.06 9.42 14.90
N GLU A 66 -19.50 8.19 14.81
CA GLU A 66 -18.72 7.08 14.25
C GLU A 66 -18.78 7.13 12.73
N PHE A 67 -17.88 6.38 12.08
CA PHE A 67 -17.91 6.24 10.64
C PHE A 67 -19.11 5.36 10.24
N GLU A 68 -19.95 5.85 9.35
CA GLU A 68 -21.09 5.09 8.83
C GLU A 68 -20.67 4.32 7.59
N THR A 69 -20.51 3.01 7.74
CA THR A 69 -20.09 2.12 6.66
C THR A 69 -21.17 1.97 5.58
N PRO A 70 -20.92 2.37 4.31
CA PRO A 70 -21.85 2.12 3.23
C PRO A 70 -22.05 0.61 3.00
N PRO A 71 -23.25 0.12 2.68
CA PRO A 71 -23.50 -1.32 2.51
C PRO A 71 -22.64 -2.01 1.45
N SER A 72 -22.17 -1.28 0.45
CA SER A 72 -21.29 -1.78 -0.62
C SER A 72 -19.86 -2.05 -0.14
N LEU A 73 -19.37 -1.33 0.88
CA LEU A 73 -17.98 -1.44 1.33
C LEU A 73 -17.68 -2.85 1.89
N PRO A 74 -18.47 -3.41 2.82
CA PRO A 74 -18.27 -4.79 3.28
C PRO A 74 -18.39 -5.83 2.16
N GLN A 75 -19.27 -5.61 1.18
CA GLN A 75 -19.45 -6.53 0.05
C GLN A 75 -18.22 -6.56 -0.86
N ASN A 76 -17.61 -5.39 -1.10
CA ASN A 76 -16.38 -5.27 -1.85
C ASN A 76 -15.20 -5.90 -1.11
N LEU A 77 -15.08 -5.68 0.20
CA LEU A 77 -14.04 -6.31 1.02
C LEU A 77 -14.20 -7.82 1.12
N GLN A 78 -15.44 -8.33 1.15
CA GLN A 78 -15.69 -9.78 1.16
C GLN A 78 -15.19 -10.46 -0.13
N LYS A 79 -15.29 -9.81 -1.29
CA LYS A 79 -14.73 -10.32 -2.56
C LYS A 79 -13.20 -10.44 -2.49
N VAL A 80 -12.55 -9.39 -1.97
CA VAL A 80 -11.09 -9.39 -1.78
C VAL A 80 -10.68 -10.47 -0.78
N LEU A 81 -11.41 -10.60 0.33
CA LEU A 81 -11.13 -11.59 1.38
C LEU A 81 -11.12 -13.02 0.83
N VAL A 82 -12.16 -13.43 0.08
CA VAL A 82 -12.23 -14.82 -0.42
C VAL A 82 -11.12 -15.13 -1.42
N ASP A 83 -10.73 -14.18 -2.27
CA ASP A 83 -9.67 -14.37 -3.25
C ASP A 83 -8.29 -14.48 -2.58
N LEU A 84 -8.03 -13.68 -1.54
CA LEU A 84 -6.81 -13.79 -0.74
C LEU A 84 -6.75 -15.11 0.05
N VAL A 85 -7.90 -15.55 0.59
CA VAL A 85 -8.00 -16.86 1.27
C VAL A 85 -7.71 -18.00 0.29
N GLU A 86 -8.33 -17.96 -0.89
CA GLU A 86 -8.10 -18.96 -1.93
C GLU A 86 -6.64 -18.97 -2.38
N LEU A 87 -6.03 -17.80 -2.57
CA LEU A 87 -4.63 -17.67 -3.01
C LEU A 87 -3.67 -18.36 -2.04
N HIS A 88 -3.81 -18.16 -0.73
CA HIS A 88 -2.91 -18.80 0.22
C HIS A 88 -3.16 -20.32 0.34
N LEU A 89 -4.40 -20.78 0.16
CA LEU A 89 -4.72 -22.22 0.14
C LEU A 89 -4.13 -22.91 -1.09
N GLN A 90 -4.38 -22.35 -2.28
CA GLN A 90 -3.82 -22.86 -3.53
C GLN A 90 -2.30 -22.73 -3.59
N GLY A 91 -1.73 -21.68 -2.98
CA GLY A 91 -0.28 -21.53 -2.80
C GLY A 91 0.34 -22.69 -2.02
N LYS A 92 -0.31 -23.16 -0.93
CA LYS A 92 0.14 -24.36 -0.21
C LYS A 92 -0.04 -25.63 -1.03
N GLN A 93 -1.12 -25.75 -1.78
CA GLN A 93 -1.33 -26.87 -2.69
C GLN A 93 -0.20 -26.97 -3.74
N ALA A 94 0.19 -25.84 -4.33
CA ALA A 94 1.34 -25.76 -5.24
C ALA A 94 2.65 -26.11 -4.53
N HIS A 95 2.88 -25.54 -3.35
CA HIS A 95 4.06 -25.77 -2.52
C HIS A 95 4.27 -27.26 -2.15
N TRP A 96 3.19 -28.02 -1.94
CA TRP A 96 3.30 -29.46 -1.63
C TRP A 96 3.56 -30.34 -2.86
N ASN A 97 3.08 -29.93 -4.04
CA ASN A 97 2.99 -30.81 -5.21
C ASN A 97 3.87 -30.38 -6.40
N LEU A 98 4.66 -29.32 -6.28
CA LEU A 98 5.65 -28.97 -7.31
C LEU A 98 6.79 -29.99 -7.36
N VAL A 99 7.29 -30.29 -8.56
CA VAL A 99 8.45 -31.16 -8.81
C VAL A 99 9.30 -30.61 -9.94
N GLY A 100 10.61 -30.93 -9.93
CA GLY A 100 11.53 -30.64 -11.03
C GLY A 100 12.70 -29.72 -10.68
N THR A 101 13.34 -29.17 -11.72
CA THR A 101 14.49 -28.28 -11.57
C THR A 101 14.09 -27.03 -10.80
N ASN A 102 14.95 -26.62 -9.87
CA ASN A 102 14.72 -25.47 -8.99
C ASN A 102 13.63 -25.68 -7.92
N PHE A 103 13.23 -26.93 -7.65
CA PHE A 103 12.21 -27.28 -6.64
C PHE A 103 12.39 -26.53 -5.31
N ARG A 104 13.59 -26.58 -4.72
CA ARG A 104 13.81 -26.07 -3.36
C ARG A 104 13.56 -24.57 -3.29
N ASP A 105 14.07 -23.81 -4.25
CA ASP A 105 13.97 -22.35 -4.20
C ASP A 105 12.54 -21.89 -4.51
N LEU A 106 11.87 -22.54 -5.47
CA LEU A 106 10.45 -22.27 -5.72
C LEU A 106 9.56 -22.69 -4.54
N HIS A 107 9.84 -23.83 -3.90
CA HIS A 107 9.10 -24.30 -2.73
C HIS A 107 9.14 -23.29 -1.58
N LEU A 108 10.30 -22.67 -1.33
CA LEU A 108 10.47 -21.63 -0.32
C LEU A 108 9.80 -20.31 -0.76
N GLN A 109 9.96 -19.90 -2.02
CA GLN A 109 9.31 -18.71 -2.56
C GLN A 109 7.78 -18.78 -2.48
N LEU A 110 7.19 -19.97 -2.62
CA LEU A 110 5.75 -20.17 -2.48
C LEU A 110 5.27 -19.98 -1.05
N ASP A 111 6.07 -20.31 -0.03
CA ASP A 111 5.72 -20.01 1.37
C ASP A 111 5.67 -18.49 1.62
N ASP A 112 6.62 -17.71 1.08
CA ASP A 112 6.59 -16.24 1.20
C ASP A 112 5.32 -15.63 0.56
N ILE A 113 4.87 -16.19 -0.57
CA ILE A 113 3.63 -15.76 -1.25
C ILE A 113 2.40 -16.14 -0.42
N VAL A 114 2.38 -17.35 0.14
CA VAL A 114 1.31 -17.81 1.03
C VAL A 114 1.20 -16.91 2.25
N ASP A 115 2.32 -16.57 2.88
CA ASP A 115 2.35 -15.71 4.06
C ASP A 115 1.86 -14.30 3.70
N THR A 116 2.30 -13.73 2.57
CA THR A 116 1.81 -12.43 2.07
C THR A 116 0.28 -12.42 1.89
N ALA A 117 -0.27 -13.43 1.20
CA ALA A 117 -1.71 -13.52 0.96
C ALA A 117 -2.51 -13.77 2.24
N ARG A 118 -1.96 -14.55 3.18
CA ARG A 118 -2.57 -14.84 4.48
C ARG A 118 -2.58 -13.62 5.41
N GLU A 119 -1.50 -12.86 5.47
CA GLU A 119 -1.45 -11.62 6.26
C GLU A 119 -2.38 -10.55 5.67
N ALA A 120 -2.46 -10.47 4.34
CA ALA A 120 -3.41 -9.61 3.65
C ALA A 120 -4.87 -10.01 3.93
N SER A 121 -5.20 -11.31 3.92
CA SER A 121 -6.57 -11.77 4.20
C SER A 121 -6.99 -11.43 5.64
N ASP A 122 -6.10 -11.60 6.61
CA ASP A 122 -6.31 -11.20 8.00
C ASP A 122 -6.53 -9.69 8.12
N THR A 123 -5.67 -8.88 7.48
CA THR A 123 -5.80 -7.42 7.45
C THR A 123 -7.17 -6.97 6.92
N ILE A 124 -7.67 -7.59 5.85
CA ILE A 124 -8.99 -7.28 5.29
C ILE A 124 -10.12 -7.74 6.22
N ALA A 125 -10.04 -8.94 6.78
CA ALA A 125 -11.04 -9.46 7.70
C ALA A 125 -11.15 -8.59 8.98
N GLU A 126 -10.02 -8.20 9.56
CA GLU A 126 -9.98 -7.31 10.71
C GLU A 126 -10.46 -5.91 10.35
N ARG A 127 -10.16 -5.41 9.14
CA ARG A 127 -10.73 -4.14 8.66
C ARG A 127 -12.26 -4.20 8.57
N MET A 128 -12.81 -5.31 8.05
CA MET A 128 -14.25 -5.52 8.04
C MET A 128 -14.83 -5.50 9.46
N ARG A 129 -14.16 -6.15 10.42
CA ARG A 129 -14.58 -6.10 11.83
C ARG A 129 -14.52 -4.70 12.44
N ALA A 130 -13.51 -3.91 12.10
CA ALA A 130 -13.38 -2.51 12.53
C ALA A 130 -14.44 -1.58 11.92
N LEU A 131 -15.12 -2.02 10.86
CA LEU A 131 -16.25 -1.36 10.21
C LEU A 131 -17.59 -2.01 10.60
N ASP A 132 -17.60 -2.81 11.67
CA ASP A 132 -18.70 -3.61 12.21
C ASP A 132 -19.29 -4.68 11.27
N ALA A 133 -18.68 -4.91 10.11
CA ALA A 133 -19.06 -5.99 9.20
C ALA A 133 -18.53 -7.35 9.66
N VAL A 134 -19.26 -8.43 9.35
CA VAL A 134 -18.86 -9.81 9.70
C VAL A 134 -18.20 -10.45 8.48
N PRO A 135 -16.87 -10.66 8.48
CA PRO A 135 -16.19 -11.38 7.40
C PRO A 135 -16.55 -12.86 7.42
N ASP A 136 -16.64 -13.48 6.24
CA ASP A 136 -16.87 -14.90 6.08
C ASP A 136 -15.76 -15.55 5.25
N GLY A 137 -14.81 -16.18 5.95
CA GLY A 137 -13.70 -16.93 5.36
C GLY A 137 -13.89 -18.45 5.41
N ARG A 138 -15.12 -18.96 5.63
CA ARG A 138 -15.39 -20.40 5.65
C ARG A 138 -15.14 -21.00 4.26
N SER A 139 -14.65 -22.24 4.21
CA SER A 139 -14.33 -22.95 2.96
C SER A 139 -15.48 -22.94 1.96
N ASP A 140 -16.71 -23.16 2.42
CA ASP A 140 -17.90 -23.18 1.56
C ASP A 140 -18.13 -21.83 0.87
N THR A 141 -17.91 -20.73 1.59
CA THR A 141 -18.02 -19.37 1.05
C THR A 141 -16.89 -19.07 0.08
N VAL A 142 -15.66 -19.45 0.42
CA VAL A 142 -14.49 -19.29 -0.45
C VAL A 142 -14.70 -20.02 -1.77
N THR A 143 -15.04 -21.31 -1.74
CA THR A 143 -15.29 -22.11 -2.95
C THR A 143 -16.46 -21.58 -3.77
N ALA A 144 -17.50 -21.02 -3.14
CA ALA A 144 -18.66 -20.48 -3.85
C ALA A 144 -18.41 -19.12 -4.50
N CYS A 145 -17.42 -18.35 -4.02
CA CYS A 145 -17.28 -16.93 -4.36
C CYS A 145 -15.93 -16.53 -4.96
N THR A 146 -14.88 -17.35 -4.81
CA THR A 146 -13.56 -17.01 -5.34
C THR A 146 -13.58 -16.85 -6.86
N THR A 147 -12.79 -15.91 -7.36
CA THR A 147 -12.59 -15.66 -8.78
C THR A 147 -11.31 -16.31 -9.32
N LEU A 148 -10.46 -16.85 -8.44
CA LEU A 148 -9.18 -17.44 -8.83
C LEU A 148 -9.39 -18.71 -9.65
N PRO A 149 -8.65 -18.88 -10.76
CA PRO A 149 -8.59 -20.17 -11.44
C PRO A 149 -8.07 -21.27 -10.50
N ALA A 150 -8.64 -22.47 -10.62
CA ALA A 150 -8.18 -23.62 -9.85
C ALA A 150 -6.84 -24.15 -10.39
N ILE A 151 -5.89 -24.40 -9.49
CA ILE A 151 -4.67 -25.17 -9.78
C ILE A 151 -5.03 -26.66 -9.96
N PRO A 152 -4.41 -27.38 -10.92
CA PRO A 152 -4.71 -28.79 -11.13
C PRO A 152 -4.39 -29.66 -9.89
N PRO A 153 -5.23 -30.68 -9.59
CA PRO A 153 -5.07 -31.53 -8.41
C PRO A 153 -4.06 -32.68 -8.65
N ALA A 154 -2.85 -32.35 -9.11
CA ALA A 154 -1.80 -33.32 -9.43
C ALA A 154 -0.40 -32.73 -9.20
N GLU A 155 0.65 -33.55 -9.32
CA GLU A 155 2.03 -33.05 -9.40
C GLU A 155 2.18 -32.06 -10.56
N GLN A 156 2.81 -30.92 -10.30
CA GLN A 156 3.05 -29.88 -11.29
C GLN A 156 4.55 -29.67 -11.51
N SER A 157 4.94 -29.39 -12.75
CA SER A 157 6.32 -28.96 -13.01
C SER A 157 6.59 -27.61 -12.35
N THR A 158 7.85 -27.29 -12.07
CA THR A 158 8.22 -25.96 -11.58
C THR A 158 7.81 -24.85 -12.55
N THR A 159 7.97 -25.06 -13.87
CA THR A 159 7.53 -24.13 -14.91
C THR A 159 6.02 -23.87 -14.85
N ASP A 160 5.20 -24.92 -14.80
CA ASP A 160 3.74 -24.75 -14.78
C ASP A 160 3.27 -24.12 -13.47
N THR A 161 3.92 -24.49 -12.36
CA THR A 161 3.64 -23.92 -11.04
C THR A 161 3.86 -22.40 -11.01
N VAL A 162 4.97 -21.93 -11.61
CA VAL A 162 5.26 -20.49 -11.75
C VAL A 162 4.11 -19.79 -12.48
N ASP A 163 3.62 -20.37 -13.58
CA ASP A 163 2.56 -19.76 -14.39
C ASP A 163 1.22 -19.76 -13.66
N PHE A 164 0.81 -20.89 -13.06
CA PHE A 164 -0.47 -20.98 -12.35
C PHE A 164 -0.54 -20.03 -11.16
N VAL A 165 0.50 -19.98 -10.33
CA VAL A 165 0.52 -19.12 -9.15
C VAL A 165 0.61 -17.65 -9.56
N THR A 166 1.39 -17.32 -10.61
CA THR A 166 1.41 -15.95 -11.17
C THR A 166 0.03 -15.50 -11.63
N ILE A 167 -0.72 -16.37 -12.32
CA ILE A 167 -2.10 -16.08 -12.75
C ILE A 167 -3.01 -15.90 -11.53
N GLY A 168 -2.90 -16.76 -10.51
CA GLY A 168 -3.68 -16.63 -9.27
C GLY A 168 -3.43 -15.31 -8.55
N ILE A 169 -2.17 -14.87 -8.47
CA ILE A 169 -1.82 -13.56 -7.90
C ILE A 169 -2.47 -12.43 -8.70
N TYR A 170 -2.36 -12.46 -10.04
CA TYR A 170 -2.96 -11.42 -10.87
C TYR A 170 -4.48 -11.43 -10.84
N ALA A 171 -5.14 -12.58 -10.67
CA ALA A 171 -6.59 -12.65 -10.48
C ALA A 171 -7.00 -11.95 -9.17
N ALA A 172 -6.30 -12.22 -8.06
CA ALA A 172 -6.55 -11.51 -6.80
C ALA A 172 -6.34 -9.99 -6.93
N VAL A 173 -5.26 -9.56 -7.60
CA VAL A 173 -4.99 -8.13 -7.87
C VAL A 173 -6.08 -7.52 -8.74
N ASP A 174 -6.55 -8.22 -9.77
CA ASP A 174 -7.64 -7.75 -10.63
C ASP A 174 -8.94 -7.55 -9.83
N THR A 175 -9.30 -8.48 -8.94
CA THR A 175 -10.41 -8.30 -8.01
C THR A 175 -10.24 -7.05 -7.14
N ILE A 176 -9.06 -6.85 -6.56
CA ILE A 176 -8.79 -5.66 -5.73
C ILE A 176 -8.95 -4.38 -6.56
N ARG A 177 -8.38 -4.34 -7.77
CA ARG A 177 -8.51 -3.18 -8.68
C ARG A 177 -9.96 -2.95 -9.11
N SER A 178 -10.75 -4.01 -9.30
CA SER A 178 -12.15 -3.92 -9.70
C SER A 178 -13.05 -3.26 -8.65
N VAL A 179 -12.70 -3.39 -7.36
CA VAL A 179 -13.45 -2.79 -6.25
C VAL A 179 -12.85 -1.48 -5.75
N HIS A 180 -11.63 -1.15 -6.19
CA HIS A 180 -10.81 -0.08 -5.63
C HIS A 180 -11.55 1.27 -5.59
N ASP A 181 -12.07 1.73 -6.72
CA ASP A 181 -12.65 3.08 -6.82
C ASP A 181 -13.89 3.26 -5.93
N ASP A 182 -14.71 2.20 -5.81
CA ASP A 182 -15.86 2.20 -4.90
C ASP A 182 -15.42 2.21 -3.43
N VAL A 183 -14.34 1.50 -3.11
CA VAL A 183 -13.76 1.46 -1.76
C VAL A 183 -13.13 2.80 -1.41
N ASP A 184 -12.37 3.43 -2.31
CA ASP A 184 -11.73 4.74 -2.10
C ASP A 184 -12.79 5.85 -1.93
N ALA A 185 -13.84 5.82 -2.75
CA ALA A 185 -14.95 6.77 -2.61
C ALA A 185 -15.69 6.63 -1.26
N ALA A 186 -15.80 5.41 -0.73
CA ALA A 186 -16.45 5.14 0.54
C ALA A 186 -15.55 5.42 1.76
N ASP A 187 -14.30 4.98 1.69
CA ASP A 187 -13.33 5.04 2.77
C ASP A 187 -11.87 4.96 2.24
N PRO A 188 -11.23 6.12 2.02
CA PRO A 188 -9.84 6.19 1.56
C PRO A 188 -8.84 5.47 2.49
N SER A 189 -9.15 5.36 3.79
CA SER A 189 -8.28 4.63 4.73
C SER A 189 -8.25 3.13 4.44
N THR A 190 -9.34 2.57 3.91
CA THR A 190 -9.38 1.19 3.45
C THR A 190 -8.69 1.03 2.10
N ALA A 191 -8.82 2.00 1.19
CA ALA A 191 -8.10 1.98 -0.10
C ALA A 191 -6.58 1.95 0.08
N ASP A 192 -6.03 2.62 1.11
CA ASP A 192 -4.61 2.53 1.48
C ASP A 192 -4.16 1.10 1.86
N LEU A 193 -5.06 0.27 2.38
CA LEU A 193 -4.77 -1.16 2.60
C LEU A 193 -4.69 -1.90 1.27
N LEU A 194 -5.65 -1.63 0.36
CA LEU A 194 -5.69 -2.25 -0.95
C LEU A 194 -4.45 -1.91 -1.78
N HIS A 195 -3.99 -0.67 -1.74
CA HIS A 195 -2.75 -0.25 -2.41
C HIS A 195 -1.52 -1.05 -1.95
N ARG A 196 -1.36 -1.24 -0.63
CA ARG A 196 -0.25 -2.02 -0.09
C ARG A 196 -0.31 -3.47 -0.53
N ILE A 197 -1.49 -4.08 -0.46
CA ILE A 197 -1.70 -5.47 -0.90
C ILE A 197 -1.39 -5.62 -2.40
N ILE A 198 -1.81 -4.67 -3.24
CA ILE A 198 -1.47 -4.67 -4.67
C ILE A 198 0.05 -4.63 -4.87
N ASP A 199 0.76 -3.72 -4.20
CA ASP A 199 2.22 -3.57 -4.36
C ASP A 199 2.96 -4.86 -3.95
N ASP A 200 2.59 -5.44 -2.82
CA ASP A 200 3.20 -6.67 -2.31
C ASP A 200 2.94 -7.86 -3.25
N LEU A 201 1.69 -8.02 -3.72
CA LEU A 201 1.32 -9.09 -4.64
C LEU A 201 1.95 -8.93 -6.03
N GLU A 202 1.95 -7.72 -6.60
CA GLU A 202 2.56 -7.48 -7.93
C GLU A 202 4.09 -7.66 -7.88
N LYS A 203 4.73 -7.32 -6.76
CA LYS A 203 6.15 -7.61 -6.53
C LYS A 203 6.41 -9.11 -6.44
N ALA A 204 5.59 -9.86 -5.71
CA ALA A 204 5.68 -11.31 -5.64
C ALA A 204 5.51 -11.97 -7.01
N ALA A 205 4.50 -11.53 -7.79
CA ALA A 205 4.27 -12.01 -9.15
C ALA A 205 5.45 -11.70 -10.08
N TRP A 206 6.08 -10.53 -9.95
CA TRP A 206 7.29 -10.21 -10.70
C TRP A 206 8.46 -11.15 -10.37
N MET A 207 8.74 -11.35 -9.08
CA MET A 207 9.82 -12.24 -8.64
C MET A 207 9.59 -13.66 -9.16
N LEU A 208 8.38 -14.17 -9.03
CA LEU A 208 7.99 -15.51 -9.46
C LEU A 208 8.08 -15.68 -10.99
N LYS A 209 7.38 -14.84 -11.78
CA LYS A 209 7.32 -15.00 -13.24
C LYS A 209 8.66 -14.79 -13.95
N SER A 210 9.61 -14.16 -13.27
CA SER A 210 10.96 -13.95 -13.81
C SER A 210 11.72 -15.27 -14.01
N GLU A 211 11.37 -16.34 -13.27
CA GLU A 211 11.93 -17.70 -13.45
C GLU A 211 11.68 -18.25 -14.86
N ASN A 212 10.47 -18.03 -15.39
CA ASN A 212 10.07 -18.52 -16.71
C ASN A 212 10.49 -17.59 -17.86
N ARG A 213 10.84 -16.33 -17.58
CA ARG A 213 11.19 -15.35 -18.62
C ARG A 213 12.48 -15.73 -19.35
N LYS A 214 12.45 -15.76 -20.69
CA LYS A 214 13.62 -15.99 -21.56
C LYS A 214 13.94 -14.73 -22.38
N ILE A 215 15.23 -14.51 -22.68
CA ILE A 215 15.74 -13.42 -23.53
C ILE A 215 16.52 -14.00 -24.71
#